data_AF-A0A180F2V7-F1
#
_entry.id   AF-A0A180F2V7-F1
#
_cell.length_a   1.000
_cell.length_b   1.000
_cell.length_c   1.000
_cell.angle_alpha   90.00
_cell.angle_beta   90.00
_cell.angle_gamma   90.00
#
_symmetry.space_group_name_H-M   'P 1'
#
loop_
_entity.id
_entity.type
_entity.pdbx_description
1 polymer ?
#
loop_
_entity_poly.entity_id
_entity_poly.type
_entity_poly.pdbx_seq_one_letter_code
_entity_poly.pdbx_strand_id
1 'polypeptide(L)' 'METPEEQVAEIKRKKEKRDDTFSKFFLDLAKLSLTSMVLGNIVPLFNGSAMNLLNVILFVVGIITAVILTLIARRLLE' A
#
# COMPACT_ATOMS: atom_id res chain seq x y z
N MET A 1 -15.98 -32.97 20.36
CA MET A 1 -15.67 -32.83 18.93
C MET A 1 -16.38 -31.58 18.48
N GLU A 2 -15.63 -30.55 18.08
CA GLU A 2 -16.21 -29.32 17.53
C GLU A 2 -17.04 -29.65 16.29
N THR A 3 -18.21 -29.04 16.19
CA THR A 3 -19.14 -29.30 15.10
C THR A 3 -18.57 -28.79 13.77
N PRO A 4 -18.94 -29.39 12.63
CA PRO A 4 -18.50 -28.91 11.32
C PRO A 4 -18.77 -27.41 11.10
N GLU A 5 -19.84 -26.88 11.70
CA GLU A 5 -20.21 -25.46 11.64
C GLU A 5 -19.23 -24.56 12.38
N GLU A 6 -18.75 -24.98 13.56
CA GLU A 6 -17.76 -24.24 14.35
C GLU A 6 -16.40 -24.17 13.63
N GLN A 7 -15.96 -25.26 12.98
CA GLN A 7 -14.72 -25.28 12.21
C GLN A 7 -14.77 -24.35 10.99
N VAL A 8 -15.89 -24.33 10.26
CA VAL A 8 -16.07 -23.44 9.11
C VAL A 8 -16.11 -21.98 9.58
N ALA A 9 -16.79 -21.69 10.69
CA ALA A 9 -16.81 -20.36 11.29
C ALA A 9 -15.43 -19.89 11.74
N GLU A 10 -14.61 -20.77 12.32
CA GLU A 10 -13.23 -20.45 12.73
C GLU A 10 -12.33 -20.14 11.54
N ILE A 11 -12.40 -20.94 10.46
CA ILE A 11 -11.63 -20.71 9.22
C ILE A 11 -12.02 -19.37 8.60
N LYS A 12 -13.32 -19.04 8.56
CA LYS A 12 -13.81 -17.77 8.04
C LYS A 12 -13.30 -16.59 8.87
N ARG A 13 -13.39 -16.66 10.20
CA ARG A 13 -12.86 -15.62 11.11
C ARG A 13 -11.35 -15.44 10.95
N LYS A 14 -10.58 -16.53 10.83
CA LYS A 14 -9.12 -16.45 10.59
C LYS A 14 -8.79 -15.80 9.25
N LYS A 15 -9.60 -16.06 8.22
CA LYS A 15 -9.46 -15.41 6.90
C LYS A 15 -9.74 -13.91 6.99
N GLU A 16 -10.88 -13.51 7.56
CA GLU A 16 -11.24 -12.10 7.76
C GLU A 16 -10.18 -11.33 8.57
N LYS A 17 -9.65 -11.94 9.64
CA LYS A 17 -8.57 -11.32 10.46
C LYS A 17 -7.28 -11.11 9.67
N ARG A 18 -6.94 -12.05 8.79
CA ARG A 18 -5.77 -11.93 7.90
C ARG A 18 -6.00 -10.81 6.89
N ASP A 19 -7.18 -10.77 6.26
CA ASP A 19 -7.51 -9.81 5.23
C ASP A 19 -7.52 -8.37 5.80
N ASP A 20 -8.02 -8.14 7.02
CA ASP A 20 -7.91 -6.85 7.73
C ASP A 20 -6.45 -6.46 8.03
N THR A 21 -5.64 -7.42 8.48
CA THR A 21 -4.21 -7.18 8.79
C THR A 21 -3.44 -6.76 7.53
N PHE A 22 -3.65 -7.47 6.43
CA PHE A 22 -3.02 -7.15 5.15
C PHE A 22 -3.52 -5.82 4.58
N SER A 23 -4.82 -5.53 4.70
CA SER A 23 -5.40 -4.26 4.25
C SER A 23 -4.74 -3.07 4.95
N LYS A 24 -4.56 -3.15 6.27
CA LYS A 24 -3.82 -2.15 7.06
C LYS A 24 -2.36 -2.04 6.64
N PHE A 25 -1.67 -3.17 6.45
CA PHE A 25 -0.28 -3.20 6.02
C PHE A 25 -0.07 -2.52 4.65
N PHE A 26 -0.90 -2.84 3.66
CA PHE A 26 -0.83 -2.21 2.33
C PHE A 26 -1.17 -0.72 2.38
N LEU A 27 -2.12 -0.31 3.22
CA LEU A 27 -2.43 1.11 3.46
C LEU A 27 -1.24 1.87 4.06
N ASP A 28 -0.57 1.30 5.04
CA ASP A 28 0.60 1.94 5.65
C ASP A 28 1.80 1.98 4.70
N LEU A 29 2.00 0.93 3.89
CA LEU A 29 2.98 0.98 2.80
C LEU A 29 2.62 2.06 1.77
N ALA A 30 1.35 2.27 1.44
CA ALA A 30 0.94 3.28 0.48
C ALA A 30 1.25 4.69 1.01
N LYS A 31 0.96 4.95 2.29
CA LYS A 31 1.31 6.20 2.97
C LYS A 31 2.82 6.41 3.03
N LEU A 32 3.60 5.38 3.35
CA LEU A 32 5.07 5.44 3.38
C LEU A 32 5.66 5.71 2.00
N SER A 33 5.15 5.04 0.96
CA SER A 33 5.57 5.25 -0.43
C SER A 33 5.27 6.68 -0.89
N LEU A 34 4.08 7.20 -0.61
CA LEU A 34 3.71 8.59 -0.87
C LEU A 34 4.60 9.59 -0.14
N THR A 35 4.87 9.35 1.14
CA THR A 35 5.72 10.21 1.98
C THR A 35 7.15 10.24 1.44
N SER A 36 7.72 9.07 1.12
CA SER A 36 9.03 8.93 0.50
C SER A 36 9.09 9.61 -0.87
N MET A 37 8.03 9.48 -1.68
CA MET A 37 7.92 10.15 -2.97
C MET A 37 7.94 11.67 -2.81
N VAL A 38 7.14 12.22 -1.90
CA VAL A 38 7.12 13.68 -1.62
C VAL A 38 8.49 14.15 -1.15
N LEU A 39 9.11 13.47 -0.18
CA LEU A 39 10.45 13.77 0.30
C LEU A 39 11.50 13.74 -0.82
N GLY A 40 11.50 12.69 -1.65
CA GLY A 40 12.43 12.53 -2.76
C GLY A 40 12.28 13.60 -3.85
N ASN A 41 11.08 14.17 -4.01
CA ASN A 41 10.84 15.28 -4.95
C ASN A 41 11.15 16.66 -4.35
N ILE A 42 11.21 16.77 -3.02
CA ILE A 42 11.58 17.99 -2.33
C ILE A 42 13.11 18.20 -2.35
N VAL A 43 13.92 17.13 -2.24
CA VAL A 43 15.40 17.24 -2.21
C VAL A 43 16.00 18.01 -3.41
N PRO A 44 15.59 17.76 -4.68
CA PRO A 44 16.10 18.49 -5.84
C PRO A 44 15.75 19.99 -5.83
N LEU A 45 14.61 20.36 -5.24
CA LEU A 45 14.17 21.76 -5.10
C LEU A 45 15.09 22.55 -4.17
N PHE A 46 15.58 21.91 -3.10
CA PHE A 46 16.52 22.54 -2.17
C PHE A 46 17.96 22.58 -2.68
N ASN A 47 18.38 21.60 -3.49
CA ASN A 47 19.72 21.55 -4.08
C ASN A 47 19.87 22.39 -5.36
N GLY A 48 18.85 23.14 -5.78
CA GLY A 48 18.88 23.98 -6.99
C GLY A 48 19.13 23.22 -8.29
N SER A 49 19.00 21.89 -8.26
CA SER A 49 19.27 21.02 -9.40
C SER A 49 18.04 20.97 -10.30
N ALA A 50 18.21 21.25 -11.58
CA ALA A 50 17.13 21.15 -12.56
C ALA A 50 16.47 19.77 -12.50
N MET A 51 15.13 19.74 -12.58
CA MET A 51 14.35 18.51 -12.51
C MET A 51 14.73 17.61 -13.71
N ASN A 52 15.55 16.59 -13.45
CA ASN A 52 15.99 15.67 -14.48
C ASN A 52 14.83 14.77 -14.93
N LEU A 53 14.88 14.35 -16.20
CA LEU A 53 13.89 13.45 -16.80
C LEU A 53 13.68 12.16 -15.98
N LEU A 54 14.76 11.67 -15.35
CA LEU A 54 14.72 10.51 -14.43
C LEU A 54 13.89 10.77 -13.17
N ASN A 55 13.93 11.98 -12.59
CA ASN A 55 13.13 12.32 -11.42
C ASN A 55 11.64 12.34 -11.75
N VAL A 56 11.29 12.84 -12.94
CA VAL A 56 9.91 12.85 -13.44
C VAL A 56 9.40 11.42 -13.68
N ILE A 57 10.23 10.55 -14.27
CA ILE A 57 9.89 9.12 -14.45
C ILE A 57 9.68 8.44 -13.09
N LEU A 58 10.60 8.63 -12.14
CA LEU A 58 10.49 8.07 -10.79
C LEU A 58 9.23 8.56 -10.06
N PHE A 59 8.85 9.83 -10.25
CA PHE A 59 7.62 10.38 -9.70
C PHE A 59 6.37 9.69 -10.27
N VAL A 60 6.30 9.52 -11.58
CA VAL A 60 5.17 8.82 -12.24
C VAL A 60 5.09 7.37 -11.79
N VAL A 61 6.22 6.66 -11.71
CA VAL A 61 6.29 5.28 -11.20
C VAL A 61 5.79 5.22 -9.76
N GLY A 62 6.21 6.14 -8.90
CA GLY A 62 5.75 6.22 -7.52
C GLY A 62 4.23 6.40 -7.39
N ILE A 63 3.62 7.25 -8.23
CA ILE A 63 2.16 7.41 -8.30
C ILE A 63 1.50 6.09 -8.69
N ILE A 64 1.98 5.43 -9.74
CA ILE A 64 1.43 4.15 -10.20
C ILE A 64 1.51 3.09 -9.09
N THR A 65 2.66 2.97 -8.42
CA THR A 65 2.83 2.03 -7.31
C THR A 65 1.86 2.32 -6.16
N ALA A 66 1.69 3.60 -5.78
CA ALA A 66 0.75 3.99 -4.73
C ALA A 66 -0.71 3.67 -5.09
N VAL A 67 -1.10 3.89 -6.35
CA VAL A 67 -2.43 3.55 -6.87
C VAL A 67 -2.66 2.04 -6.84
N ILE A 68 -1.70 1.24 -7.33
CA ILE A 68 -1.79 -0.23 -7.30
C ILE A 68 -1.94 -0.73 -5.86
N LEU A 69 -1.15 -0.20 -4.93
CA LEU A 69 -1.21 -0.59 -3.53
C LEU A 69 -2.56 -0.24 -2.89
N THR A 70 -3.11 0.92 -3.24
CA THR A 70 -4.44 1.36 -2.79
C THR A 70 -5.55 0.47 -3.37
N LEU A 71 -5.43 0.05 -4.63
CA LEU A 71 -6.39 -0.87 -5.26
C LEU A 71 -6.33 -2.27 -4.64
N ILE A 72 -5.13 -2.77 -4.32
CA ILE A 72 -4.96 -4.04 -3.60
C ILE A 72 -5.57 -3.95 -2.20
N ALA A 73 -5.29 -2.86 -1.46
CA ALA A 73 -5.87 -2.65 -0.13
C ALA A 73 -7.40 -2.56 -0.17
N ARG A 74 -7.99 -1.88 -1.17
CA ARG A 74 -9.45 -1.84 -1.36
C ARG A 74 -10.04 -3.23 -1.64
N ARG A 75 -9.44 -4.01 -2.53
CA ARG A 75 -9.91 -5.37 -2.86
C ARG A 75 -9.81 -6.37 -1.72
N LEU A 76 -8.99 -6.09 -0.71
CA LEU A 76 -8.81 -6.95 0.44
C LEU A 76 -9.70 -6.54 1.63
N LEU A 77 -10.26 -5.33 1.56
CA LEU A 77 -11.20 -4.78 2.53
C LEU A 77 -12.67 -5.02 2.10
N GLU A 78 -12.91 -5.23 0.80
CA GLU A 78 -14.15 -5.80 0.23
C GLU A 78 -14.19 -7.34 0.33
#